data_AF-A0A4S2J6R6-F1
#
_entry.id   AF-A0A4S2J6R6-F1
#
_cell.length_a   1.000
_cell.length_b   1.000
_cell.length_c   1.000
_cell.angle_alpha   90.00
_cell.angle_beta   90.00
_cell.angle_gamma   90.00
#
_symmetry.space_group_name_H-M   'P 1'
#
loop_
_entity.id
_entity.type
_entity.pdbx_description
1 polymer ?
#
loop_
_entity_poly.entity_id
_entity_poly.type
_entity_poly.pdbx_seq_one_letter_code
_entity_poly.pdbx_strand_id
1 'polypeptide(L)'
;MANEIFAKVVVSILAGGDPAAYLRAQQAAHKARMRELTAVKTGPGADLATVLSADYALNHLDADLRWMTTTGARLTTLTSEVETT
;
A
#
# COMPACT_ATOMS: atom_id res chain seq x y z
N MET A 1 15.82 3.40 0.05
CA MET A 1 14.93 3.79 1.16
C MET A 1 14.08 2.59 1.51
N ALA A 2 13.98 2.24 2.80
CA ALA A 2 13.12 1.13 3.22
C ALA A 2 11.65 1.50 2.96
N ASN A 3 10.87 0.55 2.41
CA ASN A 3 9.43 0.70 2.23
C ASN A 3 8.76 0.89 3.60
N GLU A 4 8.11 2.02 3.84
CA GLU A 4 7.45 2.34 5.12
C GLU A 4 6.41 1.27 5.50
N ILE A 5 5.69 0.72 4.51
CA ILE A 5 4.69 -0.32 4.74
C ILE A 5 5.38 -1.60 5.24
N PHE A 6 6.56 -1.94 4.70
CA PHE A 6 7.33 -3.09 5.16
C PHE A 6 7.79 -2.92 6.62
N ALA A 7 8.34 -1.76 6.97
CA ALA A 7 8.75 -1.48 8.34
C ALA A 7 7.57 -1.63 9.32
N LYS A 8 6.39 -1.13 8.96
CA LYS A 8 5.17 -1.26 9.79
C LYS A 8 4.67 -2.70 9.90
N VAL A 9 4.79 -3.52 8.85
CA VAL A 9 4.48 -4.96 8.92
C VAL A 9 5.38 -5.65 9.94
N VAL A 10 6.69 -5.42 9.87
CA VAL A 10 7.67 -6.03 10.80
C VAL A 10 7.40 -5.56 12.23
N VAL A 11 7.16 -4.26 12.44
CA VAL A 11 6.81 -3.73 13.77
C VAL A 11 5.52 -4.35 14.30
N SER A 12 4.50 -4.54 13.44
CA SER A 12 3.25 -5.20 13.84
C SER A 12 3.48 -6.65 14.28
N ILE A 13 4.43 -7.37 13.68
CA ILE A 13 4.81 -8.72 14.10
C ILE A 13 5.50 -8.66 15.46
N LEU A 14 6.56 -7.85 15.59
CA LEU A 14 7.34 -7.71 16.83
C LEU A 14 6.50 -7.25 18.03
N ALA A 15 5.43 -6.50 17.78
CA ALA A 15 4.49 -6.05 18.81
C ALA A 15 3.39 -7.07 19.16
N GLY A 16 3.39 -8.28 18.55
CA GLY A 16 2.35 -9.30 18.77
C GLY A 16 0.98 -8.92 18.18
N GLY A 17 0.96 -8.06 17.17
CA GLY A 17 -0.27 -7.60 16.50
C GLY A 17 -0.76 -8.51 15.37
N ASP A 18 -1.73 -8.02 14.58
CA ASP A 18 -2.21 -8.68 13.35
C ASP A 18 -1.69 -7.93 12.11
N PRO A 19 -0.51 -8.33 11.57
CA PRO A 19 0.03 -7.71 10.36
C PRO A 19 -0.86 -7.93 9.12
N ALA A 20 -1.73 -8.96 9.11
CA ALA A 20 -2.66 -9.18 8.02
C ALA A 20 -3.80 -8.17 8.07
N ALA A 21 -4.32 -7.84 9.27
CA ALA A 21 -5.28 -6.75 9.44
C ALA A 21 -4.68 -5.40 9.02
N TYR A 22 -3.44 -5.13 9.40
CA TYR A 22 -2.73 -3.93 8.95
C TYR A 22 -2.67 -3.83 7.42
N LEU A 23 -2.25 -4.90 6.73
CA LEU A 23 -2.19 -4.91 5.26
C LEU A 23 -3.58 -4.73 4.63
N ARG A 24 -4.62 -5.38 5.16
CA ARG A 24 -6.00 -5.20 4.66
C ARG A 24 -6.47 -3.74 4.78
N ALA A 25 -6.18 -3.10 5.92
CA ALA A 25 -6.51 -1.69 6.15
C ALA A 25 -5.74 -0.78 5.17
N GLN A 26 -4.45 -1.03 4.98
CA GLN A 26 -3.61 -0.24 4.07
C GLN A 26 -4.05 -0.39 2.61
N GLN A 27 -4.41 -1.61 2.17
CA GLN A 27 -4.98 -1.86 0.85
C GLN A 27 -6.30 -1.11 0.65
N ALA A 28 -7.17 -1.06 1.66
CA ALA A 28 -8.42 -0.32 1.58
C ALA A 28 -8.17 1.19 1.43
N ALA A 29 -7.24 1.75 2.20
CA ALA A 29 -6.84 3.14 2.11
C ALA A 29 -6.25 3.49 0.72
N HIS A 30 -5.38 2.63 0.17
CA HIS A 30 -4.81 2.84 -1.17
C HIS A 30 -5.90 2.83 -2.26
N LYS A 31 -6.83 1.87 -2.22
CA LYS A 31 -7.96 1.82 -3.16
C LYS A 31 -8.88 3.04 -3.05
N ALA A 32 -9.08 3.56 -1.84
CA ALA A 32 -9.85 4.80 -1.65
C ALA A 32 -9.13 5.98 -2.31
N ARG A 33 -7.82 6.13 -2.06
CA ARG A 33 -7.02 7.19 -2.68
C ARG A 33 -6.99 7.10 -4.20
N MET A 34 -6.92 5.90 -4.76
CA MET A 34 -6.99 5.71 -6.22
C MET A 34 -8.32 6.20 -6.82
N ARG A 35 -9.45 5.98 -6.12
CA ARG A 35 -10.76 6.51 -6.58
C ARG A 35 -10.77 8.03 -6.59
N GLU A 36 -10.22 8.65 -5.55
CA GLU A 36 -10.11 10.12 -5.48
C GLU A 36 -9.24 10.69 -6.60
N LEU A 37 -8.05 10.12 -6.83
CA LEU A 37 -7.14 10.56 -7.89
C LEU A 37 -7.72 10.34 -9.29
N THR A 38 -8.48 9.24 -9.47
CA THR A 38 -9.21 9.00 -10.71
C THR A 38 -10.25 10.09 -10.94
N ALA A 39 -11.05 10.44 -9.91
CA ALA A 39 -12.02 11.53 -10.01
C ALA A 39 -11.36 12.89 -10.33
N VAL A 40 -10.21 13.18 -9.72
CA VAL A 40 -9.43 14.40 -9.99
C VAL A 40 -8.99 14.45 -11.45
N LYS A 41 -8.37 13.38 -11.97
CA LYS A 41 -7.82 13.39 -13.33
C LYS A 41 -8.89 13.35 -14.42
N THR A 42 -10.08 12.82 -14.12
CA THR A 42 -11.21 12.77 -15.06
C THR A 42 -12.17 13.94 -14.89
N GLY A 43 -11.89 14.87 -13.98
CA GLY A 43 -12.73 16.03 -13.72
C GLY A 43 -12.84 16.96 -14.94
N PRO A 44 -14.02 17.54 -15.22
CA PRO A 44 -14.16 18.52 -16.29
C PRO A 44 -13.18 19.68 -16.12
N GLY A 45 -12.42 20.00 -17.16
CA GLY A 45 -11.44 21.10 -17.14
C GLY A 45 -10.14 20.79 -16.39
N ALA A 46 -9.87 19.53 -16.03
CA ALA A 46 -8.57 19.16 -15.47
C ALA A 46 -7.44 19.49 -16.46
N ASP A 47 -6.43 20.23 -16.00
CA ASP A 47 -5.26 20.56 -16.80
C ASP A 47 -4.30 19.37 -16.91
N LEU A 48 -3.37 19.45 -17.87
CA LEU A 48 -2.42 18.36 -18.13
C LEU A 48 -1.51 18.08 -16.92
N ALA A 49 -1.12 19.10 -16.17
CA ALA A 49 -0.26 18.93 -14.99
C ALA A 49 -0.96 18.11 -13.90
N THR A 50 -2.25 18.37 -13.67
CA THR A 50 -3.10 17.62 -12.74
C THR A 50 -3.26 16.17 -13.18
N VAL A 51 -3.52 15.94 -14.48
CA VAL A 51 -3.67 14.59 -15.02
C VAL A 51 -2.37 13.79 -14.85
N LEU A 52 -1.23 14.35 -15.26
CA LEU A 52 0.07 13.66 -15.16
C LEU A 52 0.48 13.40 -13.71
N SER A 53 0.21 14.34 -12.80
CA SER A 53 0.46 14.15 -11.37
C SER A 53 -0.39 13.02 -10.78
N ALA A 54 -1.68 12.97 -11.13
CA ALA A 54 -2.58 11.92 -10.70
C ALA A 54 -2.19 10.55 -11.29
N ASP A 55 -1.80 10.49 -12.57
CA ASP A 55 -1.31 9.27 -13.22
C ASP A 55 -0.04 8.74 -12.55
N TYR A 56 0.91 9.61 -12.24
CA TYR A 56 2.11 9.24 -11.49
C TYR A 56 1.74 8.61 -10.14
N ALA A 57 0.89 9.28 -9.35
CA ALA A 57 0.47 8.78 -8.05
C ALA A 57 -0.32 7.46 -8.14
N LEU A 58 -1.18 7.30 -9.14
CA LEU A 58 -1.92 6.06 -9.38
C LEU A 58 -0.99 4.87 -9.68
N ASN A 59 0.04 5.07 -10.50
CA ASN A 59 1.02 4.02 -10.81
C ASN A 59 1.78 3.54 -9.57
N HIS A 60 2.13 4.47 -8.67
CA HIS A 60 2.76 4.12 -7.40
C HIS A 60 1.82 3.34 -6.47
N LEU A 61 0.58 3.80 -6.29
CA LEU A 61 -0.41 3.09 -5.45
C LEU A 61 -0.69 1.67 -5.96
N ASP A 62 -0.74 1.49 -7.28
CA ASP A 62 -0.93 0.19 -7.91
C ASP A 62 0.28 -0.75 -7.68
N ALA A 63 1.50 -0.22 -7.74
CA ALA A 63 2.71 -0.96 -7.37
C ALA A 63 2.68 -1.38 -5.89
N ASP A 64 2.27 -0.48 -4.99
CA ASP A 64 2.14 -0.78 -3.57
C ASP A 64 1.06 -1.85 -3.31
N LEU A 65 -0.06 -1.82 -4.02
CA LEU A 65 -1.12 -2.84 -3.93
C LEU A 65 -0.63 -4.23 -4.37
N ARG A 66 0.12 -4.32 -5.47
CA ARG A 66 0.75 -5.59 -5.89
C ARG A 66 1.74 -6.10 -4.86
N TRP A 67 2.55 -5.20 -4.29
CA TRP A 67 3.50 -5.55 -3.24
C TRP A 67 2.77 -6.06 -2.00
N MET A 68 1.75 -5.34 -1.50
CA MET A 68 0.96 -5.75 -0.33
C MET A 68 0.29 -7.10 -0.52
N THR A 69 -0.21 -7.38 -1.74
CA THR A 69 -0.81 -8.67 -2.09
C THR A 69 0.23 -9.80 -2.01
N THR A 70 1.41 -9.57 -2.59
CA THR A 70 2.53 -10.54 -2.57
C THR A 70 3.02 -10.79 -1.15
N THR A 71 3.18 -9.74 -0.35
CA THR A 71 3.62 -9.82 1.05
C THR A 71 2.58 -10.52 1.93
N GLY A 72 1.29 -10.21 1.74
CA GLY A 72 0.21 -10.86 2.48
C GLY A 72 0.20 -12.39 2.29
N ALA A 73 0.51 -12.87 1.08
CA ALA A 73 0.62 -14.30 0.80
C ALA A 73 1.84 -14.98 1.45
N ARG A 74 2.83 -14.21 1.91
CA ARG A 74 4.08 -14.70 2.53
C ARG A 74 4.17 -14.38 4.02
N LEU A 75 3.08 -13.87 4.60
CA LEU A 75 3.11 -13.27 5.93
C LEU A 75 3.36 -14.30 7.04
N THR A 76 2.86 -15.52 6.89
CA THR A 76 3.16 -16.63 7.80
C THR A 76 4.67 -16.91 7.86
N THR A 77 5.31 -17.04 6.69
CA THR A 77 6.77 -17.26 6.62
C THR A 77 7.55 -16.10 7.24
N LEU A 78 7.18 -14.86 6.90
CA LEU A 78 7.83 -13.68 7.47
C LEU A 78 7.68 -13.61 9.00
N THR A 79 6.51 -13.97 9.53
CA THR A 79 6.25 -13.99 10.97
C THR A 79 7.19 -14.98 11.67
N SER A 80 7.32 -16.20 11.14
CA SER A 80 8.23 -17.21 11.70
C SER A 80 9.69 -16.78 11.66
N GLU A 81 10.15 -16.13 10.59
CA GLU A 81 11.53 -15.62 10.49
C GLU A 81 11.82 -14.52 11.52
N VAL A 82 10.88 -13.58 11.69
CA VAL A 82 11.01 -12.47 12.65
C VAL A 82 10.97 -12.97 14.10
N GLU A 83 10.12 -13.94 14.43
CA GLU A 83 10.03 -14.52 15.78
C GLU A 83 11.24 -15.38 16.17
N THR A 84 12.00 -15.86 15.19
CA THR A 84 13.22 -16.68 15.43
C THR A 84 14.48 -15.82 15.65
N THR A 85 14.38 -14.49 15.42
CA THR A 85 15.48 -13.54 15.55
C THR A 85 15.57 -12.98 16.97
#